data_AF-A0A7C4SMU6-F1
#
_entry.id   AF-A0A7C4SMU6-F1
#
_cell.length_a   1.000
_cell.length_b   1.000
_cell.length_c   1.000
_cell.angle_alpha   90.00
_cell.angle_beta   90.00
_cell.angle_gamma   90.00
#
_symmetry.space_group_name_H-M   'P 1'
#
loop_
_entity.id
_entity.type
_entity.pdbx_description
1 polymer ?
#
loop_
_entity_poly.entity_id
_entity_poly.type
_entity_poly.pdbx_seq_one_letter_code
_entity_poly.pdbx_strand_id
1 'polypeptide(L)' 'MPIHEDIQKALEAFLGHHNAINAVKTFSQRTVGKTPEALSREDVPHLLDALRPMLNTLVGQDTARRILDEIRRKVLS' A
#
# COMPACT_ATOMS: atom_id res chain seq x y z
N MET A 1 -10.25 -9.83 -4.24
CA MET A 1 -9.85 -8.93 -5.35
C MET A 1 -8.37 -9.18 -5.61
N PRO A 2 -7.80 -8.76 -6.76
CA PRO A 2 -6.35 -8.68 -6.91
C PRO A 2 -5.71 -7.93 -5.73
N ILE A 3 -4.53 -8.37 -5.29
CA ILE A 3 -3.86 -7.83 -4.09
C ILE A 3 -3.67 -6.32 -4.20
N HIS A 4 -3.28 -5.82 -5.37
CA HIS A 4 -3.09 -4.39 -5.57
C HIS A 4 -4.38 -3.58 -5.42
N GLU A 5 -5.53 -4.10 -5.85
CA GLU A 5 -6.82 -3.41 -5.68
C GLU A 5 -7.21 -3.34 -4.20
N ASP A 6 -6.93 -4.40 -3.43
CA ASP A 6 -7.20 -4.42 -1.99
C ASP A 6 -6.33 -3.40 -1.23
N ILE A 7 -5.07 -3.25 -1.62
CA ILE A 7 -4.15 -2.23 -1.08
C ILE A 7 -4.59 -0.83 -1.52
N GLN A 8 -4.92 -0.64 -2.79
CA GLN A 8 -5.40 0.64 -3.33
C GLN A 8 -6.62 1.08 -2.54
N LYS A 9 -7.66 0.25 -2.47
CA LYS A 9 -8.92 0.56 -1.77
C LYS A 9 -8.72 0.97 -0.31
N ALA A 10 -7.77 0.36 0.40
CA ALA A 10 -7.44 0.76 1.77
C ALA A 10 -6.77 2.14 1.83
N LEU A 11 -5.93 2.47 0.85
CA LEU A 11 -5.29 3.78 0.74
C LEU A 11 -6.24 4.87 0.23
N GLU A 12 -7.27 4.52 -0.56
CA GLU A 12 -8.21 5.48 -1.16
C GLU A 12 -8.91 6.36 -0.12
N ALA A 13 -9.27 5.78 1.03
CA ALA A 13 -9.93 6.51 2.11
C ALA A 13 -9.10 7.68 2.66
N PHE A 14 -7.78 7.68 2.44
CA PHE A 14 -6.85 8.66 2.99
C PHE A 14 -6.15 9.50 1.93
N LEU A 15 -5.87 8.91 0.76
CA LEU A 15 -5.13 9.57 -0.32
C LEU A 15 -6.06 10.07 -1.44
N GLY A 16 -7.27 9.53 -1.53
CA GLY A 16 -8.13 9.63 -2.72
C GLY A 16 -7.74 8.61 -3.80
N HIS A 17 -8.72 8.27 -4.65
CA HIS A 17 -8.64 7.22 -5.68
C HIS A 17 -7.36 7.28 -6.53
N HIS A 18 -7.11 8.43 -7.18
CA HIS A 18 -5.97 8.59 -8.08
C HIS A 18 -4.62 8.45 -7.37
N ASN A 19 -4.50 8.99 -6.15
CA ASN A 19 -3.24 8.93 -5.41
C ASN A 19 -2.99 7.53 -4.86
N ALA A 20 -4.02 6.79 -4.47
CA ALA A 20 -3.89 5.40 -4.05
C ALA A 20 -3.36 4.52 -5.20
N ILE A 21 -3.93 4.64 -6.40
CA ILE A 21 -3.46 3.94 -7.60
C ILE A 21 -2.00 4.29 -7.90
N ASN A 22 -1.68 5.59 -7.93
CA ASN A 22 -0.33 6.06 -8.24
C ASN A 22 0.69 5.64 -7.18
N ALA A 23 0.32 5.62 -5.90
CA ALA A 23 1.19 5.14 -4.83
C ALA A 23 1.52 3.66 -5.04
N VAL A 24 0.51 2.80 -5.20
CA VAL A 24 0.75 1.36 -5.39
C VAL A 24 1.57 1.10 -6.66
N LYS A 25 1.28 1.79 -7.77
CA LYS A 25 2.10 1.71 -8.99
C LYS A 25 3.54 2.15 -8.77
N THR A 26 3.75 3.29 -8.13
CA THR A 26 5.09 3.85 -7.91
C THR A 26 5.93 2.95 -7.02
N PHE A 27 5.38 2.50 -5.89
CA PHE A 27 6.13 1.74 -4.91
C PHE A 27 6.28 0.26 -5.31
N SER A 28 5.32 -0.34 -6.03
CA SER A 28 5.51 -1.68 -6.61
C SER A 28 6.68 -1.71 -7.60
N GLN A 29 6.75 -0.71 -8.49
CA GLN A 29 7.84 -0.61 -9.46
C GLN A 29 9.18 -0.28 -8.81
N ARG A 30 9.22 0.70 -7.90
CA ARG A 30 10.48 1.18 -7.32
C ARG A 30 11.05 0.26 -6.22
N THR A 31 10.20 -0.41 -5.46
CA THR A 31 10.63 -1.22 -4.31
C THR A 31 10.72 -2.71 -4.65
N VAL A 32 9.72 -3.22 -5.38
CA VAL A 32 9.59 -4.66 -5.66
C VAL A 32 10.05 -4.99 -7.10
N GLY A 33 10.11 -4.00 -7.99
CA GLY A 33 10.45 -4.22 -9.40
C GLY A 33 9.33 -4.88 -10.20
N LYS A 34 8.08 -4.82 -9.71
CA LYS A 34 6.91 -5.47 -10.32
C LYS A 34 5.82 -4.46 -10.65
N THR A 35 4.94 -4.80 -11.60
CA THR A 35 3.70 -4.05 -11.78
C THR A 35 2.70 -4.39 -10.67
N PRO A 36 1.69 -3.55 -10.40
CA PRO A 36 0.65 -3.85 -9.41
C PRO A 36 -0.02 -5.21 -9.63
N GLU A 37 -0.28 -5.57 -10.88
CA GLU A 37 -0.94 -6.81 -11.28
C GLU A 37 -0.09 -8.06 -10.99
N ALA A 38 1.24 -7.89 -10.95
CA ALA A 38 2.20 -8.96 -10.68
C ALA A 38 2.59 -9.09 -9.20
N LEU A 39 2.01 -8.28 -8.30
CA LEU A 39 2.28 -8.37 -6.86
C LEU A 39 1.78 -9.69 -6.28
N SER A 40 2.65 -10.39 -5.55
CA SER A 40 2.30 -11.54 -4.74
C SER A 40 2.14 -11.14 -3.26
N ARG A 41 1.63 -12.06 -2.43
CA ARG A 41 1.52 -11.84 -0.97
C ARG A 41 2.88 -11.63 -0.31
N GLU A 42 3.94 -12.23 -0.84
CA GLU A 42 5.30 -12.13 -0.31
C GLU A 42 5.92 -10.74 -0.51
N ASP A 43 5.44 -9.99 -1.52
CA ASP A 43 5.90 -8.63 -1.81
C ASP A 43 5.29 -7.59 -0.86
N VAL A 44 4.14 -7.91 -0.25
CA VAL A 44 3.32 -6.96 0.51
C VAL A 44 4.07 -6.36 1.69
N PRO A 45 4.79 -7.12 2.55
CA PRO A 45 5.56 -6.52 3.64
C PRO A 45 6.56 -5.45 3.17
N HIS A 46 7.33 -5.73 2.11
CA HIS A 46 8.29 -4.77 1.56
C HIS A 46 7.61 -3.53 0.98
N LEU A 47 6.49 -3.71 0.28
CA LEU A 47 5.71 -2.60 -0.26
C LEU A 47 5.16 -1.69 0.85
N LEU A 48 4.62 -2.28 1.93
CA LEU A 48 4.08 -1.55 3.08
C LEU A 48 5.15 -0.76 3.83
N ASP A 49 6.34 -1.34 3.99
CA ASP A 49 7.46 -0.64 4.63
C ASP A 49 7.95 0.55 3.78
N ALA A 50 7.93 0.43 2.45
CA ALA A 50 8.27 1.54 1.56
C ALA A 50 7.21 2.65 1.52
N LEU A 51 5.92 2.31 1.72
CA LEU A 51 4.83 3.29 1.81
C LEU A 51 4.85 4.07 3.14
N ARG A 52 5.42 3.49 4.21
CA ARG A 52 5.37 4.04 5.56
C ARG A 52 5.87 5.48 5.69
N PRO A 53 7.02 5.90 5.13
CA PRO A 53 7.49 7.28 5.27
C PRO A 53 6.53 8.29 4.65
N MET A 54 5.98 7.98 3.48
CA MET A 54 5.00 8.85 2.82
C MET A 54 3.72 8.97 3.65
N LEU A 55 3.20 7.86 4.15
CA LEU A 55 2.01 7.86 4.99
C LEU A 55 2.24 8.60 6.31
N ASN A 56 3.40 8.44 6.95
CA ASN A 56 3.76 9.18 8.15
C ASN A 56 3.69 10.70 7.92
N THR A 57 4.15 11.17 6.75
CA THR A 57 4.11 12.59 6.39
C THR A 57 2.69 13.08 6.11
N LEU A 58 1.86 12.27 5.44
CA LEU A 58 0.53 12.72 4.99
C LEU A 58 -0.55 12.62 6.06
N VAL A 59 -0.51 11.59 6.91
CA VAL A 59 -1.59 11.30 7.86
C VAL A 59 -1.13 11.18 9.32
N GLY A 60 0.17 11.36 9.58
CA GLY A 60 0.78 11.16 10.89
C GLY A 60 1.07 9.68 11.20
N GLN A 61 1.96 9.45 12.16
CA GLN A 61 2.51 8.11 12.47
C GLN A 61 1.44 7.12 12.96
N ASP A 62 0.54 7.55 13.84
CA ASP A 62 -0.48 6.66 14.42
C ASP A 62 -1.49 6.20 13.37
N THR A 63 -1.96 7.13 12.53
CA THR A 63 -2.88 6.83 11.44
C THR A 63 -2.19 5.95 10.40
N ALA A 64 -0.96 6.28 10.00
CA ALA A 64 -0.18 5.48 9.06
C ALA A 64 0.00 4.04 9.57
N ARG A 65 0.33 3.85 10.84
CA ARG A 65 0.44 2.53 11.45
C ARG A 65 -0.87 1.74 11.36
N ARG A 66 -2.00 2.34 11.71
CA ARG A 66 -3.32 1.68 11.63
C ARG A 66 -3.67 1.24 10.22
N ILE A 67 -3.42 2.10 9.22
CA ILE A 67 -3.64 1.80 7.81
C ILE A 67 -2.79 0.61 7.36
N LEU A 68 -1.49 0.66 7.64
CA LEU A 68 -0.57 -0.41 7.24
C LEU A 68 -0.92 -1.75 7.91
N ASP A 69 -1.31 -1.72 9.18
CA ASP A 69 -1.74 -2.93 9.92
C ASP A 69 -3.06 -3.49 9.36
N GLU A 70 -4.01 -2.62 8.96
CA GLU A 70 -5.25 -3.04 8.31
C GLU A 70 -4.99 -3.70 6.95
N ILE A 71 -4.15 -3.07 6.11
CA ILE A 71 -3.77 -3.65 4.82
C ILE A 71 -3.10 -5.01 5.04
N ARG A 72 -2.16 -5.09 5.99
CA ARG A 72 -1.46 -6.33 6.31
C ARG A 72 -2.43 -7.44 6.72
N ARG A 73 -3.39 -7.15 7.60
CA ARG A 73 -4.42 -8.13 8.00
C ARG A 73 -5.27 -8.57 6.82
N LYS A 74 -5.74 -7.64 6.00
CA LYS A 74 -6.66 -7.95 4.90
C LYS A 74 -6.00 -8.76 3.78
N VAL A 75 -4.72 -8.52 3.52
CA VAL A 75 -3.99 -9.12 2.39
C VAL A 75 -3.23 -10.38 2.79
N LEU A 76 -2.80 -10.50 4.05
CA LEU A 76 -2.01 -11.64 4.54
C LEU A 76 -2.78 -12.62 5.44
N SER A 77 -4.06 -12.37 5.71
CA SER A 77 -4.97 -13.42 6.23
C SER A 77 -5.39 -14.38 5.13
#